data_AF-A0A3N1S5T1-F1
#
_entry.id   AF-A0A3N1S5T1-F1
#
_cell.length_a   1.000
_cell.length_b   1.000
_cell.length_c   1.000
_cell.angle_alpha   90.00
_cell.angle_beta   90.00
_cell.angle_gamma   90.00
#
_symmetry.space_group_name_H-M   'P 1'
#
loop_
_entity.id
_entity.type
_entity.pdbx_description
1 polymer ?
#
loop_
_entity_poly.entity_id
_entity_poly.type
_entity_poly.pdbx_seq_one_letter_code
_entity_poly.pdbx_strand_id
1 'polypeptide(L)'
;MTDMLGILRRAVNPGRKGGRPDAPAKAPERRQHNLFDAAATFVAASVEEDQERMDEASGWVSPEALSFGVGELACRAVIALARERDESPETVARTLLGLADE
;
A
#
# COMPACT_ATOMS: atom_id res chain seq x y z
N MET A 1 -4.55 11.60 -24.87
CA MET A 1 -5.84 10.91 -24.78
C MET A 1 -5.82 10.20 -23.43
N THR A 2 -6.00 10.99 -22.38
CA THR A 2 -5.58 10.64 -21.02
C THR A 2 -6.70 11.02 -20.07
N ASP A 3 -7.77 10.22 -20.06
CA ASP A 3 -8.91 10.40 -19.16
C ASP A 3 -9.62 9.05 -18.97
N MET A 4 -9.23 8.28 -17.95
CA MET A 4 -10.17 7.37 -17.29
C MET A 4 -9.57 6.88 -15.96
N LEU A 5 -9.98 7.50 -14.86
CA LEU A 5 -10.47 6.87 -13.63
C LEU A 5 -10.47 7.92 -12.51
N GLY A 6 -11.59 8.62 -12.38
CA GLY A 6 -11.94 9.38 -11.20
C GLY A 6 -13.28 8.88 -10.63
N ILE A 7 -13.43 9.09 -9.31
CA ILE A 7 -14.69 9.18 -8.53
C ILE A 7 -15.17 7.79 -8.01
N LEU A 8 -15.32 7.51 -6.70
CA LEU A 8 -16.14 8.21 -5.69
C LEU A 8 -15.58 8.14 -4.25
N ARG A 9 -15.82 9.23 -3.52
CA ARG A 9 -15.75 9.36 -2.05
C ARG A 9 -17.19 9.49 -1.47
N ARG A 10 -17.43 8.85 -0.31
CA ARG A 10 -18.28 9.28 0.85
C ARG A 10 -19.83 9.10 0.74
N ALA A 11 -20.68 8.83 1.75
CA ALA A 11 -20.73 8.46 3.21
C ALA A 11 -22.14 7.84 3.48
N VAL A 12 -22.49 7.16 4.59
CA VAL A 12 -22.93 7.70 5.91
C VAL A 12 -23.32 6.52 6.82
N ASN A 13 -23.06 6.68 8.13
CA ASN A 13 -23.44 5.81 9.26
C ASN A 13 -24.79 6.26 9.87
N PRO A 14 -25.62 5.35 10.41
CA PRO A 14 -26.27 5.65 11.68
C PRO A 14 -26.33 4.46 12.65
N GLY A 15 -26.03 4.70 13.93
CA GLY A 15 -26.30 3.73 14.98
C GLY A 15 -25.68 4.05 16.33
N ARG A 16 -26.27 5.02 17.06
CA ARG A 16 -25.93 5.32 18.46
C ARG A 16 -27.04 4.83 19.38
N LYS A 17 -26.75 3.91 20.31
CA LYS A 17 -27.37 3.84 21.65
C LYS A 17 -26.65 2.82 22.56
N GLY A 18 -26.31 3.26 23.78
CA GLY A 18 -25.89 2.39 24.88
C GLY A 18 -24.77 2.99 25.72
N GLY A 19 -25.12 3.78 26.76
CA GLY A 19 -24.15 4.39 27.67
C GLY A 19 -23.58 3.40 28.69
N ARG A 20 -22.31 3.63 29.06
CA ARG A 20 -21.61 3.16 30.28
C ARG A 20 -20.46 4.14 30.59
N PRO A 21 -20.07 4.28 31.87
CA PRO A 21 -19.41 5.48 32.39
C PRO A 21 -17.96 5.65 31.90
N ASP A 22 -17.51 6.90 31.90
CA ASP A 22 -16.17 7.39 31.55
C ASP A 22 -15.06 6.53 32.16
N ALA A 23 -14.59 5.56 31.38
CA ALA A 23 -13.23 5.07 31.49
C ALA A 23 -12.31 6.17 30.94
N PRO A 24 -11.14 6.43 31.55
CA PRO A 24 -10.20 7.42 31.03
C PRO A 24 -9.92 7.06 29.57
N ALA A 25 -10.26 7.98 28.66
CA ALA A 25 -9.98 7.81 27.25
C ALA A 25 -8.49 7.56 27.11
N LYS A 26 -8.12 6.31 26.79
CA LYS A 26 -6.75 5.99 26.40
C LYS A 26 -6.38 6.99 25.33
N ALA A 27 -5.32 7.76 25.58
CA ALA A 27 -4.69 8.59 24.56
C ALA A 27 -4.59 7.74 23.29
N PRO A 28 -4.89 8.27 22.09
CA PRO A 28 -4.87 7.48 20.88
C PRO A 28 -3.49 6.83 20.80
N GLU A 29 -3.43 5.52 21.05
CA GLU A 29 -2.25 4.73 20.73
C GLU A 29 -2.02 5.06 19.26
N ARG A 30 -0.91 5.75 18.97
CA ARG A 30 -0.40 5.88 17.61
C ARG A 30 -0.41 4.46 17.09
N ARG A 31 -1.40 4.13 16.24
CA ARG A 31 -1.50 2.79 15.67
C ARG A 31 -0.13 2.56 15.07
N GLN A 32 0.63 1.62 15.63
CA GLN A 32 1.88 1.21 14.99
C GLN A 32 1.48 0.83 13.58
N HIS A 33 1.95 1.60 12.61
CA HIS A 33 1.63 1.37 11.22
C HIS A 33 2.10 -0.05 10.90
N ASN A 34 1.20 -0.87 10.34
CA ASN A 34 1.56 -2.23 9.98
C ASN A 34 2.64 -2.17 8.90
N LEU A 35 3.56 -3.13 8.92
CA LEU A 35 4.54 -3.35 7.86
C LEU A 35 3.97 -3.17 6.45
N PHE A 36 2.83 -3.81 6.17
CA PHE A 36 2.22 -3.77 4.85
C PHE A 36 1.64 -2.40 4.52
N ASP A 37 1.18 -1.63 5.52
CA ASP A 37 0.73 -0.25 5.32
C ASP A 37 1.92 0.67 4.98
N ALA A 38 3.07 0.46 5.64
CA ALA A 38 4.31 1.17 5.34
C ALA A 38 4.79 0.87 3.92
N ALA A 39 4.86 -0.41 3.53
CA ALA A 39 5.26 -0.81 2.19
C ALA A 39 4.32 -0.29 1.10
N ALA A 40 3.00 -0.39 1.30
CA ALA A 40 2.02 0.12 0.34
C ALA A 40 2.14 1.65 0.17
N THR A 41 2.28 2.38 1.29
CA THR A 41 2.44 3.84 1.24
C THR A 41 3.75 4.24 0.59
N PHE A 42 4.85 3.59 0.95
CA PHE A 42 6.17 3.86 0.41
C PHE A 42 6.24 3.63 -1.10
N VAL A 43 5.71 2.51 -1.60
CA VAL A 43 5.71 2.20 -3.04
C VAL A 43 4.79 3.13 -3.82
N ALA A 44 3.61 3.45 -3.30
CA ALA A 44 2.72 4.43 -3.94
C ALA A 44 3.39 5.82 -4.03
N ALA A 45 3.98 6.29 -2.93
CA ALA A 45 4.71 7.56 -2.89
C ALA A 45 5.92 7.57 -3.83
N SER A 46 6.64 6.44 -3.96
CA SER A 46 7.75 6.28 -4.91
C SER A 46 7.30 6.45 -6.37
N VAL A 47 6.13 5.91 -6.72
CA VAL A 47 5.55 6.05 -8.08
C VAL A 47 5.05 7.48 -8.33
N GLU A 48 4.55 8.16 -7.30
CA GLU A 48 4.08 9.54 -7.36
C GLU A 48 5.20 10.58 -7.23
N GLU A 49 6.45 10.15 -7.05
CA GLU A 49 7.62 11.02 -6.79
C GLU A 49 7.44 11.93 -5.54
N ASP A 50 6.66 11.46 -4.55
CA ASP A 50 6.37 12.17 -3.30
C ASP A 50 7.39 11.82 -2.21
N GLN A 51 8.52 12.53 -2.20
CA GLN A 51 9.63 12.29 -1.28
C GLN A 51 9.23 12.48 0.19
N GLU A 52 8.37 13.46 0.52
CA GLU A 52 7.96 13.71 1.90
C GLU A 52 7.19 12.52 2.47
N ARG A 53 6.31 11.95 1.65
CA ARG A 53 5.52 10.78 2.04
C ARG A 53 6.32 9.48 2.04
N MET A 54 7.32 9.36 1.17
CA MET A 54 8.30 8.27 1.25
C MET A 54 9.06 8.30 2.58
N ASP A 55 9.56 9.48 2.97
CA ASP A 55 10.30 9.66 4.22
C ASP A 55 9.40 9.35 5.43
N GLU A 56 8.16 9.81 5.43
CA GLU A 56 7.16 9.48 6.47
C GLU A 56 6.98 7.96 6.61
N ALA A 57 6.68 7.26 5.51
CA ALA A 57 6.44 5.82 5.51
C ALA A 57 7.69 5.02 5.93
N SER A 58 8.88 5.50 5.55
CA SER A 58 10.14 4.87 5.94
C SER A 58 10.39 4.90 7.46
N GLY A 59 9.85 5.91 8.15
CA GLY A 59 9.95 6.06 9.60
C GLY A 59 8.97 5.20 10.41
N TRP A 60 8.03 4.51 9.75
CA TRP A 60 7.01 3.71 10.41
C TRP A 60 7.51 2.36 10.92
N VAL A 61 8.51 1.78 10.25
CA VAL A 61 9.05 0.44 10.53
C VAL A 61 10.57 0.42 10.35
N SER A 62 11.24 -0.68 10.73
CA SER A 62 12.68 -0.80 10.48
C SER A 62 12.96 -0.90 8.96
N PRO A 63 14.16 -0.51 8.50
CA PRO A 63 14.54 -0.63 7.09
C PRO A 63 14.43 -2.07 6.55
N GLU A 64 14.79 -3.07 7.37
CA GLU A 64 14.69 -4.49 7.02
C GLU A 64 13.24 -4.92 6.85
N ALA A 65 12.38 -4.44 7.75
CA ALA A 65 10.95 -4.68 7.70
C ALA A 65 10.36 -4.05 6.42
N LEU A 66 10.67 -2.78 6.14
CA LEU A 66 10.21 -2.11 4.92
C LEU A 66 10.65 -2.87 3.66
N SER A 67 11.92 -3.26 3.59
CA SER A 67 12.47 -4.03 2.47
C SER A 67 11.72 -5.35 2.25
N PHE A 68 11.43 -6.08 3.34
CA PHE A 68 10.62 -7.30 3.28
C PHE A 68 9.20 -7.00 2.78
N GLY A 69 8.54 -5.96 3.29
CA GLY A 69 7.21 -5.55 2.87
C GLY A 69 7.14 -5.17 1.38
N VAL A 70 8.13 -4.43 0.88
CA VAL A 70 8.24 -4.07 -0.54
C VAL A 70 8.45 -5.30 -1.42
N GLY A 71 9.33 -6.23 -1.01
CA GLY A 71 9.55 -7.50 -1.71
C GLY A 71 8.29 -8.35 -1.81
N GLU A 72 7.54 -8.47 -0.71
CA GLU A 72 6.25 -9.19 -0.70
C GLU A 72 5.19 -8.53 -1.58
N LEU A 73 5.13 -7.19 -1.59
CA LEU A 73 4.23 -6.46 -2.48
C LEU A 73 4.59 -6.71 -3.95
N ALA A 74 5.88 -6.68 -4.30
CA ALA A 74 6.34 -6.96 -5.66
C ALA A 74 5.97 -8.39 -6.10
N CYS A 75 6.19 -9.40 -5.25
CA CYS A 75 5.79 -10.79 -5.52
C CYS A 75 4.28 -10.90 -5.80
N ARG A 76 3.45 -10.27 -4.96
CA ARG A 76 1.99 -10.29 -5.13
C ARG A 76 1.55 -9.59 -6.41
N ALA A 77 2.16 -8.45 -6.74
CA ALA A 77 1.89 -7.72 -7.96
C ALA A 77 2.23 -8.55 -9.21
N VAL A 78 3.40 -9.21 -9.22
CA VAL A 78 3.80 -10.09 -10.33
C VAL A 78 2.85 -11.27 -10.48
N ILE A 79 2.46 -11.94 -9.39
CA ILE A 79 1.52 -13.06 -9.44
C ILE A 79 0.15 -12.61 -9.98
N ALA A 80 -0.35 -11.46 -9.53
CA ALA A 80 -1.61 -10.90 -10.01
C ALA A 80 -1.53 -10.59 -11.51
N LEU A 81 -0.51 -9.87 -11.95
CA LEU A 81 -0.32 -9.49 -13.35
C LEU A 81 -0.09 -10.69 -14.27
N ALA A 82 0.67 -11.69 -13.83
CA ALA A 82 0.88 -12.93 -14.58
C ALA A 82 -0.45 -13.65 -14.87
N ARG A 83 -1.34 -13.70 -13.87
CA ARG A 83 -2.68 -14.28 -14.04
C ARG A 83 -3.57 -13.44 -14.94
N GLU A 84 -3.49 -12.12 -14.85
CA GLU A 84 -4.26 -11.21 -15.71
C GLU A 84 -3.83 -11.29 -17.18
N ARG A 85 -2.54 -11.55 -17.44
CA ARG A 85 -1.96 -11.61 -18.79
C ARG A 85 -1.88 -13.02 -19.38
N ASP A 86 -2.19 -14.05 -18.59
CA ASP A 86 -1.92 -15.47 -18.93
C ASP A 86 -0.45 -15.71 -19.32
N GLU A 87 0.47 -15.02 -18.64
CA GLU A 87 1.92 -15.09 -18.86
C GLU A 87 2.62 -15.74 -17.68
N SER A 88 3.86 -16.22 -17.90
CA SER A 88 4.68 -16.70 -16.78
C SER A 88 5.10 -15.54 -15.87
N PRO A 89 5.21 -15.74 -14.54
CA PRO A 89 5.72 -14.72 -13.62
C PRO A 89 7.10 -14.18 -14.00
N GLU A 90 7.98 -15.03 -14.56
CA GLU A 90 9.31 -14.63 -15.03
C GLU A 90 9.21 -13.65 -16.21
N THR A 91 8.37 -13.96 -17.20
CA THR A 91 8.11 -13.07 -18.34
C THR A 91 7.63 -11.70 -17.86
N VAL A 92 6.61 -11.67 -16.99
CA VAL A 92 6.07 -10.43 -16.44
C VAL A 92 7.13 -9.63 -15.68
N ALA A 93 7.90 -10.27 -14.80
CA ALA A 93 8.95 -9.61 -14.03
C ALA A 93 10.04 -9.01 -14.94
N ARG A 94 10.48 -9.76 -15.96
CA ARG A 94 11.46 -9.26 -16.94
C ARG A 94 10.91 -8.08 -17.74
N THR A 95 9.66 -8.15 -18.19
CA THR A 95 9.00 -7.06 -18.92
C THR A 95 8.85 -5.80 -18.07
N LEU A 96 8.44 -5.92 -16.80
CA LEU A 96 8.35 -4.78 -15.87
C LEU A 96 9.71 -4.10 -15.63
N LEU A 97 10.81 -4.85 -15.74
CA LEU A 97 12.17 -4.35 -15.59
C LEU A 97 12.82 -3.91 -16.92
N GLY A 98 12.08 -3.97 -18.04
CA GLY A 98 12.62 -3.63 -19.36
C GLY A 98 13.70 -4.60 -19.86
N LEU A 99 13.66 -5.86 -19.41
CA LEU A 99 14.62 -6.93 -19.73
C LEU A 99 14.08 -7.95 -20.74
N ALA A 100 12.88 -7.75 -21.28
CA ALA A 100 12.40 -8.56 -22.39
C ALA A 100 13.22 -8.20 -23.65
N ASP A 101 13.68 -9.21 -24.39
CA ASP A 101 14.21 -9.00 -25.75
C ASP A 101 13.09 -8.37 -26.60
N GLU A 102 13.39 -7.28 -27.31
CA GLU A 102 12.50 -6.74 -28.37
C GLU A 102 12.28 -7.77 -29.49
#